data_AF-A0A5B7CKE5-F1
#
_entry.id   AF-A0A5B7CKE5-F1
#
_cell.length_a   1.000
_cell.length_b   1.000
_cell.length_c   1.000
_cell.angle_alpha   90.00
_cell.angle_beta   90.00
_cell.angle_gamma   90.00
#
_symmetry.space_group_name_H-M   'P 1'
#
loop_
_entity.id
_entity.type
_entity.pdbx_description
1 polymer ?
#
loop_
_entity_poly.entity_id
_entity_poly.type
_entity_poly.pdbx_seq_one_letter_code
_entity_poly.pdbx_strand_id
1 'polypeptide(L)'
;MIKRAVELDMLEPQDNYCKFSSSASDTLGIFNDVKIWWQKLAWPDLENGAVLLTKILDNICSCVLSYSNLIREKVESIFHQYENSTRVFITEQICVGLNNIERVRTEMVKLPAQFGFNELLQKIRESDSGGESAAAQLDATVDRLIVNAAENTEAKVNEFIDTMLDKMHPTLERAVNEACEEQSTVLSQVLDPSLELTMNQLNNSNFKRFLWRVWEVVVDIFTATVMRNSERRKANYFGGVHTILEETLSFFSPPDGKGLDETTAKTPAYTSLMELLESLRMSSESLIAQYYQERYEEQMEEILPCKARLYVKILFTKPGKLIVEVIMAKDMVVEGDTCSITSRGGGLGLQTSHQPVDSYVKVQLVPQEWFPATAIRKTKTQRKQDPAVYEETFE
;
A
#
# COMPACT_ATOMS: atom_id res chain seq x y z
N MET A 1 -8.04 36.89 -12.33
CA MET A 1 -9.17 36.93 -11.38
C MET A 1 -8.99 35.87 -10.30
N ILE A 2 -8.89 34.57 -10.65
CA ILE A 2 -8.66 33.47 -9.70
C ILE A 2 -7.49 33.74 -8.74
N LYS A 3 -6.31 34.12 -9.25
CA LYS A 3 -5.15 34.48 -8.40
C LYS A 3 -5.48 35.54 -7.36
N ARG A 4 -6.20 36.59 -7.76
CA ARG A 4 -6.59 37.69 -6.87
C ARG A 4 -7.59 37.24 -5.81
N ALA A 5 -8.53 36.37 -6.17
CA ALA A 5 -9.47 35.78 -5.22
C ALA A 5 -8.72 34.96 -4.16
N VAL A 6 -7.77 34.11 -4.56
CA VAL A 6 -6.94 33.35 -3.62
C VAL A 6 -6.09 34.26 -2.74
N GLU A 7 -5.49 35.33 -3.28
CA GLU A 7 -4.70 36.29 -2.50
C GLU A 7 -5.52 36.94 -1.37
N LEU A 8 -6.77 37.32 -1.64
CA LEU A 8 -7.64 38.01 -0.69
C LEU A 8 -8.31 37.07 0.32
N ASP A 9 -8.45 35.79 -0.02
CA ASP A 9 -9.21 34.84 0.79
C ASP A 9 -8.49 34.43 2.09
N MET A 10 -9.12 34.59 3.24
CA MET A 10 -8.51 34.19 4.52
C MET A 10 -8.59 32.69 4.81
N LEU A 11 -9.12 31.90 3.86
CA LEU A 11 -9.37 30.45 4.00
C LEU A 11 -10.29 30.14 5.18
N GLU A 12 -11.29 30.99 5.38
CA GLU A 12 -12.33 30.81 6.40
C GLU A 12 -13.62 30.30 5.75
N PRO A 13 -14.37 29.41 6.43
CA PRO A 13 -15.70 28.99 5.99
C PRO A 13 -16.59 30.18 5.63
N GLN A 14 -17.30 30.12 4.50
CA GLN A 14 -18.21 31.21 4.12
C GLN A 14 -19.41 31.34 5.06
N ASP A 15 -19.87 30.21 5.63
CA ASP A 15 -20.94 30.14 6.61
C ASP A 15 -20.79 28.87 7.47
N ASN A 16 -21.69 28.69 8.44
CA ASN A 16 -21.67 27.56 9.38
C ASN A 16 -21.95 26.18 8.75
N TYR A 17 -22.37 26.14 7.48
CA TYR A 17 -22.75 24.93 6.77
C TYR A 17 -21.77 24.57 5.64
N CYS A 18 -20.94 25.53 5.20
CA CYS A 18 -19.98 25.37 4.11
C CYS A 18 -18.57 25.16 4.65
N LYS A 19 -17.92 24.05 4.26
CA LYS A 19 -16.53 23.74 4.64
C LYS A 19 -15.48 24.30 3.66
N PHE A 20 -15.85 25.29 2.85
CA PHE A 20 -15.02 25.93 1.83
C PHE A 20 -15.13 27.44 1.94
N SER A 21 -14.14 28.16 1.42
CA SER A 21 -14.02 29.62 1.55
C SER A 21 -14.36 30.36 0.27
N SER A 22 -14.23 31.69 0.34
CA SER A 22 -14.63 32.62 -0.71
C SER A 22 -13.94 32.38 -2.07
N SER A 23 -12.65 32.03 -2.09
CA SER A 23 -11.95 31.83 -3.35
C SER A 23 -12.48 30.66 -4.17
N ALA A 24 -13.02 29.62 -3.51
CA ALA A 24 -13.65 28.51 -4.19
C ALA A 24 -14.93 28.97 -4.88
N SER A 25 -15.79 29.69 -4.16
CA SER A 25 -17.03 30.25 -4.71
C SER A 25 -16.78 31.23 -5.85
N ASP A 26 -15.81 32.13 -5.72
CA ASP A 26 -15.44 33.07 -6.79
C ASP A 26 -14.94 32.33 -8.04
N THR A 27 -14.13 31.28 -7.86
CA THR A 27 -13.63 30.46 -8.96
C THR A 27 -14.77 29.73 -9.67
N LEU A 28 -15.71 29.15 -8.92
CA LEU A 28 -16.89 28.50 -9.48
C LEU A 28 -17.83 29.50 -10.16
N GLY A 29 -17.94 30.72 -9.63
CA GLY A 29 -18.67 31.82 -10.25
C GLY A 29 -18.15 32.13 -11.65
N ILE A 30 -16.83 32.20 -11.82
CA ILE A 30 -16.19 32.39 -13.14
C ILE A 30 -16.56 31.26 -14.09
N PHE A 31 -16.50 29.99 -13.65
CA PHE A 31 -16.87 28.86 -14.51
C PHE A 31 -18.34 28.92 -14.92
N ASN A 32 -19.22 29.32 -14.00
CA ASN A 32 -20.64 29.49 -14.28
C ASN A 32 -20.90 30.67 -15.24
N ASP A 33 -20.16 31.78 -15.14
CA ASP A 33 -20.27 32.90 -16.07
C ASP A 33 -19.84 32.50 -17.49
N VAL A 34 -18.76 31.73 -17.61
CA VAL A 34 -18.31 31.15 -18.89
C VAL A 34 -19.38 30.24 -19.48
N LYS A 35 -20.03 29.41 -18.64
CA LYS A 35 -21.17 28.57 -19.05
C LYS A 35 -22.34 29.41 -19.57
N ILE A 36 -22.74 30.44 -18.84
CA ILE A 36 -23.83 31.33 -19.23
C ILE A 36 -23.50 32.00 -20.57
N TRP A 37 -22.26 32.46 -20.75
CA TRP A 37 -21.80 33.07 -21.99
C TRP A 37 -21.88 32.07 -23.16
N TRP A 38 -21.39 30.84 -22.96
CA TRP A 38 -21.47 29.76 -23.94
C TRP A 38 -22.92 29.48 -24.38
N GLN A 39 -23.85 29.36 -23.42
CA GLN A 39 -25.26 29.11 -23.71
C GLN A 39 -25.91 30.28 -24.46
N LYS A 40 -25.60 31.53 -24.10
CA LYS A 40 -26.11 32.73 -24.78
C LYS A 40 -25.58 32.88 -26.19
N LEU A 41 -24.37 32.40 -26.45
CA LEU A 41 -23.75 32.46 -27.77
C LEU A 41 -24.51 31.60 -28.79
N ALA A 42 -25.20 30.55 -28.33
CA ALA A 42 -26.04 29.67 -29.14
C ALA A 42 -25.37 29.28 -30.47
N TRP A 43 -24.13 28.78 -30.36
CA TRP A 43 -23.22 28.67 -31.50
C TRP A 43 -23.86 27.87 -32.65
N PRO A 44 -23.92 28.44 -33.87
CA PRO A 44 -24.74 27.87 -34.94
C PRO A 44 -24.07 26.68 -35.65
N ASP A 45 -22.73 26.65 -35.68
CA ASP A 45 -21.96 25.65 -36.42
C ASP A 45 -21.49 24.50 -35.51
N LEU A 46 -21.98 23.29 -35.76
CA LEU A 46 -21.76 22.15 -34.85
C LEU A 46 -20.29 21.76 -34.73
N GLU A 47 -19.55 21.71 -35.84
CA GLU A 47 -18.16 21.25 -35.87
C GLU A 47 -17.23 22.24 -35.17
N ASN A 48 -17.34 23.54 -35.49
CA ASN A 48 -16.58 24.57 -34.79
C ASN A 48 -17.02 24.71 -33.33
N GLY A 49 -18.32 24.52 -33.05
CA GLY A 49 -18.87 24.51 -31.70
C GLY A 49 -18.22 23.44 -30.82
N ALA A 50 -18.06 22.22 -31.33
CA ALA A 50 -17.34 21.14 -30.65
C ALA A 50 -15.90 21.52 -30.33
N VAL A 51 -15.14 22.02 -31.31
CA VAL A 51 -13.74 22.42 -31.13
C VAL A 51 -13.62 23.53 -30.06
N LEU A 52 -14.50 24.53 -30.11
CA LEU A 52 -14.48 25.63 -29.14
C LEU A 52 -14.86 25.15 -27.74
N LEU A 53 -15.87 24.29 -27.61
CA LEU A 53 -16.27 23.77 -26.31
C LEU A 53 -15.16 22.93 -25.68
N THR A 54 -14.51 22.05 -26.45
CA THR A 54 -13.36 21.27 -25.96
C THR A 54 -12.24 22.20 -25.47
N LYS A 55 -11.94 23.29 -26.19
CA LYS A 55 -10.95 24.29 -25.76
C LYS A 55 -11.37 25.04 -24.49
N ILE A 56 -12.65 25.36 -24.34
CA ILE A 56 -13.15 26.01 -23.12
C ILE A 56 -12.97 25.07 -21.92
N LEU A 57 -13.35 23.79 -22.06
CA LEU A 57 -13.16 22.79 -21.01
C LEU A 57 -11.68 22.61 -20.66
N ASP A 58 -10.79 22.56 -21.66
CA ASP A 58 -9.33 22.50 -21.46
C ASP A 58 -8.78 23.67 -20.64
N ASN A 59 -9.21 24.88 -20.97
CA ASN A 59 -8.82 26.08 -20.24
C ASN A 59 -9.34 26.07 -18.79
N ILE A 60 -10.56 25.58 -18.57
CA ILE A 60 -11.12 25.42 -17.23
C ILE A 60 -10.31 24.40 -16.42
N CYS A 61 -10.00 23.23 -16.99
CA CYS A 61 -9.15 22.23 -16.36
C CYS A 61 -7.77 22.80 -15.97
N SER A 62 -7.15 23.58 -16.85
CA SER A 62 -5.90 24.28 -16.55
C SER A 62 -6.04 25.31 -15.42
N CYS A 63 -7.19 26.00 -15.35
CA CYS A 63 -7.51 26.91 -14.26
C CYS A 63 -7.70 26.20 -12.92
N VAL A 64 -8.30 25.00 -12.90
CA VAL A 64 -8.43 24.19 -11.68
C VAL A 64 -7.07 23.74 -11.15
N LEU A 65 -6.16 23.31 -12.03
CA LEU A 65 -4.80 22.95 -11.63
C LEU A 65 -4.04 24.16 -11.08
N SER A 66 -4.17 25.32 -11.75
CA SER A 66 -3.56 26.57 -11.31
C SER A 66 -4.12 27.03 -9.96
N TYR A 67 -5.43 26.91 -9.76
CA TYR A 67 -6.09 27.21 -8.48
C TYR A 67 -5.56 26.33 -7.35
N SER A 68 -5.44 25.02 -7.60
CA SER A 68 -4.91 24.05 -6.64
C SER A 68 -3.49 24.41 -6.18
N ASN A 69 -2.62 24.81 -7.13
CA ASN A 69 -1.27 25.26 -6.80
C ASN A 69 -1.26 26.54 -5.96
N LEU A 70 -2.10 27.52 -6.30
CA LEU A 70 -2.19 28.78 -5.55
C LEU A 70 -2.68 28.57 -4.11
N ILE A 71 -3.66 27.68 -3.91
CA ILE A 71 -4.15 27.33 -2.57
C ILE A 71 -3.06 26.64 -1.76
N ARG A 72 -2.32 25.71 -2.37
CA ARG A 72 -1.18 25.05 -1.73
C ARG A 72 -0.10 26.05 -1.33
N GLU A 73 0.32 26.95 -2.22
CA GLU A 73 1.32 28.00 -1.93
C GLU A 73 0.87 28.88 -0.76
N LYS A 74 -0.42 29.25 -0.74
CA LYS A 74 -0.98 30.04 0.36
C LYS A 74 -0.94 29.28 1.68
N VAL A 75 -1.29 28.01 1.68
CA VAL A 75 -1.24 27.17 2.89
C VAL A 75 0.19 26.91 3.34
N GLU A 76 1.16 26.74 2.44
CA GLU A 76 2.58 26.67 2.79
C GLU A 76 3.03 27.93 3.54
N SER A 77 2.55 29.11 3.12
CA SER A 77 2.84 30.35 3.85
C SER A 77 2.23 30.38 5.25
N ILE A 78 1.10 29.69 5.47
CA ILE A 78 0.51 29.49 6.81
C ILE A 78 1.40 28.54 7.60
N PHE A 79 1.87 27.43 7.03
CA PHE A 79 2.83 26.53 7.69
C PHE A 79 4.08 27.26 8.21
N HIS A 80 4.68 28.13 7.39
CA HIS A 80 5.86 28.91 7.79
C HIS A 80 5.62 29.87 8.97
N GLN A 81 4.39 30.38 9.13
CA GLN A 81 4.08 31.27 10.27
C GLN A 81 4.18 30.56 11.62
N TYR A 82 4.09 29.23 11.63
CA TYR A 82 4.07 28.42 12.85
C TYR A 82 5.19 27.39 12.90
N GLU A 83 6.23 27.55 12.08
CA GLU A 83 7.38 26.65 11.99
C GLU A 83 8.11 26.43 13.34
N ASN A 84 7.95 27.37 14.29
CA ASN A 84 8.51 27.27 15.65
C ASN A 84 7.53 26.70 16.70
N SER A 85 6.33 26.28 16.31
CA SER A 85 5.35 25.69 17.22
C SER A 85 5.66 24.22 17.50
N THR A 86 5.62 23.81 18.76
CA THR A 86 5.86 22.40 19.18
C THR A 86 4.59 21.54 19.15
N ARG A 87 3.46 22.06 18.66
CA ARG A 87 2.16 21.36 18.63
C ARG A 87 1.78 20.94 17.22
N VAL A 88 0.96 19.89 17.11
CA VAL A 88 0.34 19.48 15.86
C VAL A 88 -0.33 20.69 15.21
N PHE A 89 0.05 20.95 13.98
CA PHE A 89 -0.15 22.24 13.34
C PHE A 89 -1.33 22.27 12.35
N ILE A 90 -2.22 21.28 12.39
CA ILE A 90 -3.44 21.35 11.56
C ILE A 90 -4.37 22.41 12.15
N THR A 91 -4.69 23.42 11.34
CA THR A 91 -5.68 24.45 11.66
C THR A 91 -6.88 24.34 10.73
N GLU A 92 -7.98 24.97 11.11
CA GLU A 92 -9.20 25.04 10.29
C GLU A 92 -8.93 25.61 8.88
N GLN A 93 -8.07 26.64 8.78
CA GLN A 93 -7.71 27.26 7.50
C GLN A 93 -7.05 26.28 6.53
N ILE A 94 -6.20 25.38 7.05
CA ILE A 94 -5.51 24.38 6.25
C ILE A 94 -6.53 23.34 5.74
N CYS A 95 -7.47 22.92 6.60
CA CYS A 95 -8.58 22.05 6.21
C CYS A 95 -9.48 22.68 5.14
N VAL A 96 -9.81 23.97 5.27
CA VAL A 96 -10.60 24.72 4.30
C VAL A 96 -9.87 24.82 2.96
N GLY A 97 -8.56 25.07 2.96
CA GLY A 97 -7.73 25.03 1.75
C GLY A 97 -7.84 23.69 1.01
N LEU A 98 -7.74 22.58 1.73
CA LEU A 98 -7.87 21.24 1.12
C LEU A 98 -9.28 20.99 0.56
N ASN A 99 -10.32 21.42 1.29
CA ASN A 99 -11.70 21.30 0.83
C ASN A 99 -12.01 22.16 -0.39
N ASN A 100 -11.40 23.35 -0.48
CA ASN A 100 -11.53 24.22 -1.64
C ASN A 100 -11.08 23.53 -2.93
N ILE A 101 -9.94 22.83 -2.88
CA ILE A 101 -9.41 22.09 -4.03
C ILE A 101 -10.40 21.00 -4.46
N GLU A 102 -10.87 20.20 -3.51
CA GLU A 102 -11.84 19.12 -3.80
C GLU A 102 -13.19 19.68 -4.31
N ARG A 103 -13.63 20.82 -3.78
CA ARG A 103 -14.85 21.51 -4.23
C ARG A 103 -14.75 21.93 -5.69
N VAL A 104 -13.65 22.57 -6.07
CA VAL A 104 -13.42 23.02 -7.45
C VAL A 104 -13.25 21.81 -8.40
N ARG A 105 -12.53 20.78 -7.96
CA ARG A 105 -12.39 19.50 -8.69
C ARG A 105 -13.75 18.84 -8.95
N THR A 106 -14.58 18.72 -7.93
CA THR A 106 -15.90 18.08 -8.03
C THR A 106 -16.82 18.83 -9.00
N GLU A 107 -16.73 20.16 -9.05
CA GLU A 107 -17.53 20.94 -9.98
C GLU A 107 -17.02 20.80 -11.41
N MET A 108 -15.70 20.83 -11.61
CA MET A 108 -15.06 20.65 -12.92
C MET A 108 -15.53 19.38 -13.64
N VAL A 109 -15.60 18.25 -12.92
CA VAL A 109 -16.04 16.96 -13.48
C VAL A 109 -17.48 17.02 -14.01
N LYS A 110 -18.32 17.90 -13.47
CA LYS A 110 -19.73 18.06 -13.87
C LYS A 110 -19.90 19.03 -15.04
N LEU A 111 -18.90 19.85 -15.34
CA LEU A 111 -19.03 20.92 -16.33
C LEU A 111 -19.39 20.44 -17.74
N PRO A 112 -18.85 19.33 -18.30
CA PRO A 112 -19.24 18.89 -19.64
C PRO A 112 -20.76 18.76 -19.79
N ALA A 113 -21.42 18.10 -18.83
CA ALA A 113 -22.87 17.98 -18.82
C ALA A 113 -23.56 19.35 -18.69
N GLN A 114 -23.06 20.24 -17.84
CA GLN A 114 -23.64 21.57 -17.65
C GLN A 114 -23.50 22.50 -18.87
N PHE A 115 -22.47 22.30 -19.70
CA PHE A 115 -22.26 23.03 -20.95
C PHE A 115 -23.09 22.48 -22.11
N GLY A 116 -23.87 21.42 -21.89
CA GLY A 116 -24.70 20.78 -22.91
C GLY A 116 -23.91 19.87 -23.86
N PHE A 117 -22.82 19.26 -23.37
CA PHE A 117 -21.95 18.42 -24.19
C PHE A 117 -22.68 17.17 -24.70
N ASN A 118 -23.59 16.58 -23.91
CA ASN A 118 -24.36 15.41 -24.30
C ASN A 118 -25.31 15.74 -25.47
N GLU A 119 -25.98 16.89 -25.43
CA GLU A 119 -26.85 17.36 -26.50
C GLU A 119 -26.04 17.68 -27.77
N LEU A 120 -24.82 18.22 -27.61
CA LEU A 120 -23.91 18.45 -28.74
C LEU A 120 -23.48 17.13 -29.38
N LEU A 121 -23.11 16.12 -28.59
CA LEU A 121 -22.78 14.79 -29.08
C LEU A 121 -23.93 14.18 -29.87
N GLN A 122 -25.16 14.28 -29.36
CA GLN A 122 -26.34 13.78 -30.07
C GLN A 122 -26.52 14.48 -31.43
N LYS A 123 -26.40 15.82 -31.49
CA LYS A 123 -26.49 16.57 -32.75
C LYS A 123 -25.41 16.19 -33.76
N ILE A 124 -24.20 15.87 -33.30
CA ILE A 124 -23.11 15.41 -34.18
C ILE A 124 -23.41 14.01 -34.71
N ARG A 125 -23.95 13.10 -33.89
CA ARG A 125 -24.35 11.74 -34.33
C ARG A 125 -25.41 11.79 -35.42
N GLU A 126 -26.36 12.71 -35.29
CA GLU A 126 -27.47 12.92 -36.23
C GLU A 126 -27.06 13.74 -37.47
N SER A 127 -25.85 14.31 -37.49
CA SER A 127 -25.37 15.11 -38.63
C SER A 127 -24.82 14.26 -39.77
N ASP A 128 -25.06 14.70 -41.00
CA ASP A 128 -24.57 14.04 -42.23
C ASP A 128 -23.04 14.08 -42.37
N SER A 129 -22.34 15.01 -41.69
CA SER A 129 -20.90 15.24 -41.82
C SER A 129 -20.03 14.54 -40.76
N GLY A 130 -20.52 14.35 -39.54
CA GLY A 130 -19.75 13.76 -38.42
C GLY A 130 -20.06 12.29 -38.14
N GLY A 131 -21.34 11.92 -38.13
CA GLY A 131 -21.80 10.58 -37.77
C GLY A 131 -21.34 10.07 -36.39
N GLU A 132 -21.60 8.80 -36.11
CA GLU A 132 -21.30 8.17 -34.82
C GLU A 132 -19.78 8.17 -34.49
N SER A 133 -18.93 8.02 -35.51
CA SER A 133 -17.47 7.97 -35.32
C SER A 133 -16.91 9.30 -34.80
N ALA A 134 -17.32 10.43 -35.37
CA ALA A 134 -16.84 11.74 -34.91
C ALA A 134 -17.35 12.07 -33.50
N ALA A 135 -18.61 11.72 -33.20
CA ALA A 135 -19.16 11.87 -31.86
C ALA A 135 -18.40 11.02 -30.83
N ALA A 136 -18.10 9.76 -31.14
CA ALA A 136 -17.32 8.90 -30.25
C ALA A 136 -15.89 9.42 -30.01
N GLN A 137 -15.23 9.98 -31.05
CA GLN A 137 -13.91 10.58 -30.91
C GLN A 137 -13.92 11.84 -30.04
N LEU A 138 -14.95 12.69 -30.21
CA LEU A 138 -15.12 13.89 -29.41
C LEU A 138 -15.40 13.56 -27.94
N ASP A 139 -16.27 12.59 -27.69
CA ASP A 139 -16.60 12.09 -26.36
C ASP A 139 -15.35 11.57 -25.65
N ALA A 140 -14.61 10.67 -26.29
CA ALA A 140 -13.33 10.16 -25.76
C ALA A 140 -12.29 11.26 -25.52
N THR A 141 -12.27 12.31 -26.35
CA THR A 141 -11.35 13.44 -26.19
C THR A 141 -11.67 14.26 -24.94
N VAL A 142 -12.95 14.60 -24.75
CA VAL A 142 -13.40 15.37 -23.58
C VAL A 142 -13.33 14.54 -22.30
N ASP A 143 -13.71 13.26 -22.35
CA ASP A 143 -13.59 12.35 -21.22
C ASP A 143 -12.14 12.24 -20.75
N ARG A 144 -11.20 11.95 -21.66
CA ARG A 144 -9.77 11.90 -21.33
C ARG A 144 -9.27 13.21 -20.73
N LEU A 145 -9.72 14.35 -21.26
CA LEU A 145 -9.33 15.66 -20.75
C LEU A 145 -9.78 15.87 -19.31
N ILE A 146 -11.04 15.55 -19.01
CA ILE A 146 -11.63 15.72 -17.68
C ILE A 146 -11.03 14.72 -16.69
N VAL A 147 -10.90 13.45 -17.07
CA VAL A 147 -10.27 12.39 -16.25
C VAL A 147 -8.84 12.77 -15.91
N ASN A 148 -8.02 13.12 -16.90
CA ASN A 148 -6.63 13.54 -16.66
C ASN A 148 -6.54 14.74 -15.71
N ALA A 149 -7.40 15.75 -15.89
CA ALA A 149 -7.42 16.91 -15.01
C ALA A 149 -7.87 16.55 -13.59
N ALA A 150 -8.86 15.66 -13.44
CA ALA A 150 -9.37 15.20 -12.16
C ALA A 150 -8.34 14.35 -11.41
N GLU A 151 -7.61 13.47 -12.09
CA GLU A 151 -6.50 12.68 -11.54
C GLU A 151 -5.33 13.57 -11.13
N ASN A 152 -4.93 14.52 -11.98
CA ASN A 152 -3.87 15.49 -11.63
C ASN A 152 -4.25 16.35 -10.41
N THR A 153 -5.52 16.76 -10.31
CA THR A 153 -6.00 17.51 -9.15
C THR A 153 -6.05 16.63 -7.90
N GLU A 154 -6.41 15.35 -8.04
CA GLU A 154 -6.36 14.38 -6.93
C GLU A 154 -4.93 14.11 -6.45
N ALA A 155 -3.97 13.98 -7.37
CA ALA A 155 -2.55 13.92 -7.02
C ALA A 155 -2.13 15.16 -6.23
N LYS A 156 -2.60 16.35 -6.60
CA LYS A 156 -2.35 17.59 -5.86
C LYS A 156 -3.00 17.61 -4.46
N VAL A 157 -4.18 17.02 -4.30
CA VAL A 157 -4.81 16.82 -2.97
C VAL A 157 -3.94 15.90 -2.11
N ASN A 158 -3.44 14.80 -2.68
CA ASN A 158 -2.57 13.87 -1.94
C ASN A 158 -1.23 14.52 -1.58
N GLU A 159 -0.58 15.23 -2.51
CA GLU A 159 0.66 15.99 -2.23
C GLU A 159 0.45 17.03 -1.11
N PHE A 160 -0.74 17.65 -1.06
CA PHE A 160 -1.09 18.58 0.01
C PHE A 160 -1.19 17.84 1.35
N ILE A 161 -1.89 16.70 1.40
CA ILE A 161 -1.99 15.86 2.60
C ILE A 161 -0.61 15.41 3.07
N ASP A 162 0.25 14.97 2.16
CA ASP A 162 1.62 14.57 2.49
C ASP A 162 2.40 15.75 3.10
N THR A 163 2.23 16.97 2.57
CA THR A 163 2.83 18.18 3.15
C THR A 163 2.33 18.45 4.58
N MET A 164 1.04 18.22 4.86
CA MET A 164 0.51 18.30 6.23
C MET A 164 1.19 17.26 7.13
N LEU A 165 1.34 16.03 6.65
CA LEU A 165 1.92 14.91 7.40
C LEU A 165 3.40 15.09 7.68
N ASP A 166 4.18 15.64 6.75
CA ASP A 166 5.58 15.98 6.98
C ASP A 166 5.75 16.92 8.18
N LYS A 167 4.82 17.85 8.37
CA LYS A 167 4.80 18.75 9.54
C LYS A 167 4.32 18.07 10.81
N MET A 168 3.45 17.06 10.70
CA MET A 168 2.98 16.26 11.84
C MET A 168 3.99 15.21 12.29
N HIS A 169 4.82 14.71 11.37
CA HIS A 169 5.69 13.56 11.58
C HIS A 169 6.52 13.64 12.86
N PRO A 170 7.23 14.75 13.18
CA PRO A 170 8.02 14.82 14.41
C PRO A 170 7.19 14.65 15.69
N THR A 171 5.95 15.12 15.68
CA THR A 171 5.03 14.98 16.82
C THR A 171 4.49 13.57 16.92
N LEU A 172 4.15 12.95 15.79
CA LEU A 172 3.72 11.54 15.72
C LEU A 172 4.84 10.61 16.17
N GLU A 173 6.05 10.81 15.64
CA GLU A 173 7.23 10.02 15.99
C GLU A 173 7.52 10.10 17.49
N ARG A 174 7.49 11.31 18.06
CA ARG A 174 7.65 11.49 19.51
C ARG A 174 6.55 10.76 20.28
N ALA A 175 5.29 10.90 19.89
CA ALA A 175 4.16 10.28 20.58
C ALA A 175 4.19 8.75 20.53
N VAL A 176 4.54 8.15 19.39
CA VAL A 176 4.72 6.68 19.26
C VAL A 176 5.86 6.22 20.15
N ASN A 177 7.01 6.89 20.11
CA ASN A 177 8.15 6.53 20.96
C ASN A 177 7.80 6.61 22.45
N GLU A 178 7.16 7.70 22.89
CA GLU A 178 6.70 7.86 24.29
C GLU A 178 5.70 6.77 24.67
N ALA A 179 4.72 6.48 23.82
CA ALA A 179 3.75 5.42 24.06
C ALA A 179 4.43 4.04 24.20
N CYS A 180 5.36 3.70 23.30
CA CYS A 180 6.10 2.43 23.36
C CYS A 180 6.98 2.31 24.60
N GLU A 181 7.63 3.40 25.03
CA GLU A 181 8.51 3.42 26.20
C GLU A 181 7.74 3.33 27.52
N GLU A 182 6.63 4.07 27.63
CA GLU A 182 5.82 4.16 28.85
C GLU A 182 4.68 3.14 28.91
N GLN A 183 4.45 2.41 27.82
CA GLN A 183 3.30 1.50 27.64
C GLN A 183 1.97 2.22 27.93
N SER A 184 1.80 3.40 27.33
CA SER A 184 0.74 4.36 27.65
C SER A 184 -0.10 4.77 26.43
N THR A 185 -1.25 5.40 26.69
CA THR A 185 -2.18 5.88 25.66
C THR A 185 -1.85 7.29 25.13
N VAL A 186 -0.62 7.76 25.32
CA VAL A 186 -0.16 9.10 24.90
C VAL A 186 -0.37 9.33 23.41
N LEU A 187 -0.21 8.28 22.58
CA LEU A 187 -0.42 8.37 21.14
C LEU A 187 -1.85 8.80 20.79
N SER A 188 -2.86 8.17 21.37
CA SER A 188 -4.26 8.54 21.16
C SER A 188 -4.53 9.97 21.63
N GLN A 189 -4.01 10.37 22.79
CA GLN A 189 -4.20 11.73 23.32
C GLN A 189 -3.60 12.82 22.41
N VAL A 190 -2.51 12.53 21.71
CA VAL A 190 -1.88 13.45 20.76
C VAL A 190 -2.64 13.49 19.43
N LEU A 191 -3.14 12.35 18.98
CA LEU A 191 -3.91 12.22 17.74
C LEU A 191 -5.32 12.80 17.86
N ASP A 192 -5.99 12.59 19.00
CA ASP A 192 -7.41 12.91 19.24
C ASP A 192 -7.78 14.33 18.81
N PRO A 193 -7.11 15.41 19.27
CA PRO A 193 -7.52 16.77 18.93
C PRO A 193 -7.37 17.06 17.42
N SER A 194 -6.38 16.44 16.80
CA SER A 194 -6.05 16.65 15.38
C SER A 194 -7.03 15.89 14.48
N LEU A 195 -7.38 14.66 14.86
CA LEU A 195 -8.38 13.87 14.17
C LEU A 195 -9.80 14.41 14.38
N GLU A 196 -10.13 14.91 15.58
CA GLU A 196 -11.41 15.55 15.84
C GLU A 196 -11.58 16.82 14.98
N LEU A 197 -10.55 17.67 14.94
CA LEU A 197 -10.56 18.87 14.09
C LEU A 197 -10.73 18.51 12.61
N THR A 198 -9.92 17.57 12.11
CA THR A 198 -9.98 17.18 10.69
C THR A 198 -11.29 16.47 10.34
N MET A 199 -11.83 15.62 11.21
CA MET A 199 -13.14 15.00 11.04
C MET A 199 -14.25 16.07 10.93
N ASN A 200 -14.20 17.08 11.79
CA ASN A 200 -15.19 18.15 11.81
C ASN A 200 -15.05 19.09 10.63
N GLN A 201 -13.82 19.37 10.17
CA GLN A 201 -13.56 20.41 9.18
C GLN A 201 -13.36 19.91 7.75
N LEU A 202 -12.80 18.72 7.53
CA LEU A 202 -12.66 18.17 6.18
C LEU A 202 -13.99 17.62 5.66
N ASN A 203 -14.15 17.61 4.34
CA ASN A 203 -15.21 16.82 3.71
C ASN A 203 -14.90 15.31 3.86
N ASN A 204 -15.89 14.44 3.64
CA ASN A 204 -15.74 13.00 3.90
C ASN A 204 -14.61 12.34 3.08
N SER A 205 -14.46 12.72 1.81
CA SER A 205 -13.43 12.16 0.93
C SER A 205 -12.03 12.55 1.39
N ASN A 206 -11.81 13.85 1.65
CA ASN A 206 -10.55 14.36 2.14
C ASN A 206 -10.23 13.84 3.55
N PHE A 207 -11.21 13.73 4.43
CA PHE A 207 -11.02 13.14 5.75
C PHE A 207 -10.55 11.69 5.65
N LYS A 208 -11.20 10.85 4.82
CA LYS A 208 -10.80 9.46 4.63
C LYS A 208 -9.40 9.34 4.03
N ARG A 209 -9.07 10.14 3.01
CA ARG A 209 -7.71 10.19 2.43
C ARG A 209 -6.68 10.59 3.46
N PHE A 210 -6.96 11.65 4.23
CA PHE A 210 -6.07 12.12 5.29
C PHE A 210 -5.87 11.05 6.38
N LEU A 211 -6.96 10.47 6.89
CA LEU A 211 -6.92 9.45 7.94
C LEU A 211 -6.11 8.21 7.49
N TRP A 212 -6.29 7.78 6.24
CA TRP A 212 -5.52 6.68 5.65
C TRP A 212 -4.02 6.98 5.61
N ARG A 213 -3.65 8.18 5.15
CA ARG A 213 -2.23 8.58 5.08
C ARG A 213 -1.60 8.74 6.48
N VAL A 214 -2.35 9.23 7.47
CA VAL A 214 -1.89 9.23 8.88
C VAL A 214 -1.63 7.80 9.36
N TRP A 215 -2.54 6.87 9.09
CA TRP A 215 -2.40 5.47 9.48
C TRP A 215 -1.13 4.84 8.91
N GLU A 216 -0.85 5.04 7.62
CA GLU A 216 0.37 4.54 6.97
C GLU A 216 1.63 5.10 7.65
N VAL A 217 1.69 6.41 7.89
CA VAL A 217 2.82 7.06 8.58
C VAL A 217 3.01 6.50 10.00
N VAL A 218 1.92 6.28 10.74
CA VAL A 218 1.99 5.73 12.10
C VAL A 218 2.56 4.30 12.07
N VAL A 219 2.10 3.44 11.15
CA VAL A 219 2.61 2.07 10.98
C VAL A 219 4.10 2.08 10.60
N ASP A 220 4.53 3.00 9.74
CA ASP A 220 5.93 3.16 9.37
C ASP A 220 6.80 3.57 10.58
N ILE A 221 6.31 4.49 11.41
CA ILE A 221 6.99 4.91 12.64
C ILE A 221 7.10 3.74 13.63
N PHE A 222 6.04 2.95 13.82
CA PHE A 222 6.10 1.74 14.65
C PHE A 222 7.12 0.74 14.10
N THR A 223 7.12 0.52 12.79
CA THR A 223 8.07 -0.38 12.12
C THR A 223 9.51 0.06 12.39
N ALA A 224 9.82 1.35 12.16
CA ALA A 224 11.14 1.90 12.46
C ALA A 224 11.51 1.78 13.95
N THR A 225 10.55 2.02 14.84
CA THR A 225 10.73 1.94 16.29
C THR A 225 11.05 0.52 16.75
N VAL A 226 10.35 -0.49 16.22
CA VAL A 226 10.58 -1.91 16.51
C VAL A 226 11.94 -2.35 15.97
N MET A 227 12.24 -2.03 14.70
CA MET A 227 13.51 -2.40 14.07
C MET A 227 14.72 -1.81 14.81
N ARG A 228 14.65 -0.55 15.26
CA ARG A 228 15.71 0.11 16.03
C ARG A 228 15.96 -0.53 17.40
N ASN A 229 14.95 -1.19 17.98
CA ASN A 229 14.99 -1.74 19.33
C ASN A 229 15.15 -3.27 19.37
N SER A 230 15.04 -3.96 18.23
CA SER A 230 15.05 -5.43 18.11
C SER A 230 16.21 -6.11 18.84
N GLU A 231 17.41 -5.55 18.77
CA GLU A 231 18.62 -6.11 19.42
C GLU A 231 18.82 -5.65 20.87
N ARG A 232 18.08 -4.63 21.33
CA ARG A 232 18.35 -3.92 22.59
C ARG A 232 17.33 -4.22 23.69
N ARG A 233 16.10 -4.51 23.30
CA ARG A 233 14.95 -4.65 24.21
C ARG A 233 14.60 -6.12 24.41
N LYS A 234 13.83 -6.39 25.47
CA LYS A 234 13.37 -7.74 25.84
C LYS A 234 11.92 -7.95 25.39
N ALA A 235 11.49 -9.21 25.35
CA ALA A 235 10.14 -9.63 25.01
C ALA A 235 9.01 -8.77 25.61
N ASN A 236 9.07 -8.43 26.91
CA ASN A 236 8.04 -7.62 27.58
C ASN A 236 7.83 -6.24 26.94
N TYR A 237 8.90 -5.62 26.43
CA TYR A 237 8.78 -4.34 25.72
C TYR A 237 7.95 -4.52 24.44
N PHE A 238 8.29 -5.53 23.63
CA PHE A 238 7.57 -5.82 22.38
C PHE A 238 6.14 -6.29 22.62
N GLY A 239 5.86 -6.96 23.74
CA GLY A 239 4.50 -7.25 24.17
C GLY A 239 3.68 -5.97 24.40
N GLY A 240 4.25 -4.96 25.05
CA GLY A 240 3.59 -3.66 25.21
C GLY A 240 3.40 -2.91 23.88
N VAL A 241 4.41 -2.92 23.00
CA VAL A 241 4.31 -2.32 21.67
C VAL A 241 3.21 -2.98 20.83
N HIS A 242 3.08 -4.30 20.90
CA HIS A 242 2.01 -5.05 20.25
C HIS A 242 0.63 -4.57 20.71
N THR A 243 0.41 -4.49 22.02
CA THR A 243 -0.87 -4.00 22.57
C THR A 243 -1.18 -2.58 22.12
N ILE A 244 -0.19 -1.67 22.15
CA ILE A 244 -0.40 -0.28 21.70
C ILE A 244 -0.74 -0.24 20.21
N LEU A 245 -0.08 -1.04 19.38
CA LEU A 245 -0.36 -1.09 17.95
C LEU A 245 -1.78 -1.60 17.66
N GLU A 246 -2.24 -2.63 18.39
CA GLU A 246 -3.64 -3.11 18.30
C GLU A 246 -4.66 -2.05 18.76
N GLU A 247 -4.40 -1.38 19.87
CA GLU A 247 -5.24 -0.27 20.35
C GLU A 247 -5.27 0.89 19.34
N THR A 248 -4.13 1.17 18.70
CA THR A 248 -4.03 2.18 17.65
C THR A 248 -4.87 1.77 16.44
N LEU A 249 -4.84 0.50 16.01
CA LEU A 249 -5.73 0.04 14.95
C LEU A 249 -7.21 0.24 15.34
N SER A 250 -7.60 -0.15 16.55
CA SER A 250 -8.98 0.05 17.04
C SER A 250 -9.38 1.52 17.07
N PHE A 251 -8.44 2.43 17.32
CA PHE A 251 -8.66 3.86 17.32
C PHE A 251 -8.91 4.41 15.91
N PHE A 252 -8.16 3.94 14.91
CA PHE A 252 -8.37 4.33 13.50
C PHE A 252 -9.57 3.64 12.85
N SER A 253 -10.00 2.49 13.38
CA SER A 253 -11.12 1.68 12.88
C SER A 253 -12.25 1.51 13.92
N PRO A 254 -12.92 2.60 14.32
CA PRO A 254 -14.02 2.52 15.27
C PRO A 254 -15.22 1.77 14.67
N PRO A 255 -15.99 1.03 15.48
CA PRO A 255 -17.12 0.22 15.03
C PRO A 255 -18.32 1.04 14.51
N ASP A 256 -18.31 2.37 14.70
CA ASP A 256 -19.35 3.27 14.20
C ASP A 256 -19.21 3.61 12.71
N GLY A 257 -18.16 3.09 12.06
CA GLY A 257 -17.91 3.26 10.63
C GLY A 257 -17.42 4.65 10.22
N LYS A 258 -17.05 5.51 11.20
CA LYS A 258 -16.55 6.85 10.91
C LYS A 258 -15.06 6.89 10.54
N GLY A 259 -14.29 5.84 10.86
CA GLY A 259 -12.88 5.76 10.53
C GLY A 259 -12.59 4.84 9.34
N LEU A 260 -11.45 4.17 9.40
CA LEU A 260 -11.01 3.21 8.40
C LEU A 260 -11.73 1.88 8.57
N ASP A 261 -11.95 1.17 7.46
CA ASP A 261 -12.36 -0.22 7.52
C ASP A 261 -11.24 -1.08 8.12
N GLU A 262 -11.54 -1.85 9.16
CA GLU A 262 -10.54 -2.63 9.91
C GLU A 262 -9.82 -3.64 9.02
N THR A 263 -10.54 -4.29 8.10
CA THR A 263 -9.95 -5.31 7.22
C THR A 263 -8.97 -4.71 6.22
N THR A 264 -9.32 -3.53 5.69
CA THR A 264 -8.49 -2.79 4.75
C THR A 264 -7.29 -2.16 5.47
N ALA A 265 -7.48 -1.67 6.69
CA ALA A 265 -6.43 -1.06 7.51
C ALA A 265 -5.32 -2.06 7.91
N LYS A 266 -5.61 -3.37 7.98
CA LYS A 266 -4.61 -4.44 8.12
C LYS A 266 -3.82 -4.63 6.82
N THR A 267 -3.02 -3.61 6.47
CA THR A 267 -2.16 -3.60 5.30
C THR A 267 -1.09 -4.70 5.39
N PRO A 268 -0.41 -5.05 4.28
CA PRO A 268 0.74 -5.96 4.33
C PRO A 268 1.83 -5.47 5.31
N ALA A 269 2.11 -4.17 5.34
CA ALA A 269 3.08 -3.58 6.27
C ALA A 269 2.68 -3.76 7.74
N TYR A 270 1.41 -3.49 8.07
CA TYR A 270 0.88 -3.75 9.41
C TYR A 270 0.96 -5.23 9.78
N THR A 271 0.57 -6.11 8.86
CA THR A 271 0.54 -7.56 9.10
C THR A 271 1.94 -8.11 9.36
N SER A 272 2.92 -7.75 8.51
CA SER A 272 4.32 -8.13 8.71
C SER A 272 4.90 -7.56 10.01
N LEU A 273 4.50 -6.35 10.41
CA LEU A 273 4.91 -5.78 11.70
C LEU A 273 4.33 -6.56 12.89
N MET A 274 3.06 -6.95 12.83
CA MET A 274 2.42 -7.78 13.86
C MET A 274 3.09 -9.16 13.97
N GLU A 275 3.39 -9.83 12.86
CA GLU A 275 4.11 -11.11 12.84
C GLU A 275 5.52 -10.99 13.45
N LEU A 276 6.22 -9.91 13.14
CA LEU A 276 7.52 -9.61 13.75
C LEU A 276 7.39 -9.39 15.26
N LEU A 277 6.39 -8.63 15.70
CA LEU A 277 6.14 -8.38 17.12
C LEU A 277 5.75 -9.66 17.88
N GLU A 278 4.98 -10.56 17.26
CA GLU A 278 4.70 -11.89 17.81
C GLU A 278 5.99 -12.68 18.03
N SER A 279 6.88 -12.68 17.04
CA SER A 279 8.19 -13.34 17.18
C SER A 279 9.03 -12.69 18.29
N LEU A 280 9.10 -11.37 18.35
CA LEU A 280 9.93 -10.62 19.30
C LEU A 280 9.42 -10.69 20.75
N ARG A 281 8.12 -10.91 20.96
CA ARG A 281 7.53 -11.01 22.30
C ARG A 281 7.54 -12.43 22.87
N MET A 282 7.88 -13.43 22.06
CA MET A 282 8.01 -14.81 22.51
C MET A 282 9.30 -15.06 23.30
N SER A 283 9.27 -16.04 24.20
CA SER A 283 10.48 -16.53 24.84
C SER A 283 11.33 -17.34 23.84
N SER A 284 12.62 -17.49 24.12
CA SER A 284 13.48 -18.33 23.28
C SER A 284 12.99 -19.77 23.20
N GLU A 285 12.43 -20.33 24.28
CA GLU A 285 11.85 -21.67 24.28
C GLU A 285 10.62 -21.76 23.36
N SER A 286 9.73 -20.76 23.41
CA SER A 286 8.55 -20.71 22.55
C SER A 286 8.92 -20.55 21.08
N LEU A 287 9.90 -19.71 20.76
CA LEU A 287 10.41 -19.56 19.39
C LEU A 287 11.00 -20.87 18.84
N ILE A 288 11.79 -21.57 19.67
CA ILE A 288 12.34 -22.87 19.29
C ILE A 288 11.22 -23.88 19.05
N ALA A 289 10.19 -23.90 19.92
CA ALA A 289 9.05 -24.79 19.76
C ALA A 289 8.25 -24.49 18.47
N GLN A 290 7.99 -23.21 18.19
CA GLN A 290 7.32 -22.77 16.97
C GLN A 290 8.11 -23.18 15.72
N TYR A 291 9.42 -22.94 15.70
CA TYR A 291 10.28 -23.37 14.60
C TYR A 291 10.17 -24.88 14.36
N TYR A 292 10.22 -25.70 15.40
CA TYR A 292 10.07 -27.16 15.23
C TYR A 292 8.68 -27.55 14.74
N GLN A 293 7.63 -26.85 15.16
CA GLN A 293 6.26 -27.06 14.69
C GLN A 293 6.11 -26.71 13.20
N GLU A 294 6.58 -25.54 12.78
CA GLU A 294 6.57 -25.10 11.38
C GLU A 294 7.36 -26.07 10.49
N ARG A 295 8.55 -26.51 10.95
CA ARG A 295 9.36 -27.51 10.23
C ARG A 295 8.68 -28.87 10.12
N TYR A 296 7.83 -29.23 11.09
CA TYR A 296 7.03 -30.45 11.03
C TYR A 296 5.88 -30.30 10.02
N GLU A 297 5.21 -29.16 10.02
CA GLU A 297 4.12 -28.86 9.07
C GLU A 297 4.63 -28.84 7.63
N GLU A 298 5.77 -28.19 7.36
CA GLU A 298 6.43 -28.22 6.04
C GLU A 298 6.80 -29.65 5.59
N GLN A 299 7.12 -30.55 6.53
CA GLN A 299 7.39 -31.96 6.21
C GLN A 299 6.12 -32.76 5.93
N MET A 300 4.98 -32.33 6.49
CA MET A 300 3.69 -32.98 6.29
C MET A 300 2.98 -32.50 5.02
N GLU A 301 3.18 -31.24 4.64
CA GLU A 301 2.79 -30.71 3.34
C GLU A 301 3.73 -31.29 2.26
N GLU A 302 3.46 -32.51 1.80
CA GLU A 302 4.20 -33.16 0.70
C GLU A 302 4.02 -32.37 -0.64
N ILE A 303 4.73 -31.25 -0.80
CA ILE A 303 4.56 -30.34 -1.95
C ILE A 303 5.31 -30.81 -3.21
N LEU A 304 6.20 -31.81 -3.13
CA LEU A 304 6.97 -32.29 -4.28
C LEU A 304 6.94 -33.82 -4.40
N PRO A 305 6.95 -34.38 -5.63
CA PRO A 305 7.16 -35.81 -5.82
C PRO A 305 8.46 -36.23 -5.15
N CYS A 306 8.34 -37.01 -4.08
CA CYS A 306 9.47 -37.47 -3.28
C CYS A 306 10.27 -38.52 -4.08
N LYS A 307 11.40 -38.13 -4.66
CA LYS A 307 12.33 -39.06 -5.34
C LYS A 307 13.12 -39.92 -4.34
N ALA A 308 13.23 -39.49 -3.09
CA ALA A 308 13.88 -40.20 -1.98
C ALA A 308 13.60 -39.46 -0.67
N ARG A 309 13.51 -40.19 0.45
CA ARG A 309 13.48 -39.63 1.80
C ARG A 309 14.88 -39.69 2.42
N LEU A 310 15.45 -38.52 2.73
CA LEU A 310 16.75 -38.38 3.35
C LEU A 310 16.62 -38.04 4.84
N TYR A 311 17.30 -38.79 5.70
CA TYR A 311 17.36 -38.58 7.13
C TYR A 311 18.71 -37.98 7.49
N VAL A 312 18.68 -36.75 8.03
CA VAL A 312 19.86 -36.00 8.46
C VAL A 312 19.61 -35.47 9.85
N LYS A 313 20.64 -35.48 10.69
CA LYS A 313 20.64 -34.79 11.98
C LYS A 313 21.64 -33.64 11.91
N ILE A 314 21.17 -32.46 12.28
CA ILE A 314 21.95 -31.22 12.20
C ILE A 314 21.94 -30.59 13.59
N LEU A 315 23.12 -30.25 14.12
CA LEU A 315 23.24 -29.63 15.43
C LEU A 315 24.44 -28.68 15.51
N PHE A 316 24.28 -27.56 16.23
CA PHE A 316 25.41 -26.72 16.62
C PHE A 316 25.95 -27.20 17.96
N THR A 317 27.22 -27.59 18.02
CA THR A 317 27.86 -27.97 19.30
C THR A 317 28.40 -26.77 20.06
N LYS A 318 28.84 -25.74 19.33
CA LYS A 318 29.37 -24.48 19.83
C LYS A 318 29.06 -23.39 18.80
N PRO A 319 29.10 -22.09 19.18
CA PRO A 319 29.03 -21.01 18.21
C PRO A 319 30.04 -21.21 17.07
N GLY A 320 29.57 -21.21 15.82
CA GLY A 320 30.40 -21.44 14.64
C GLY A 320 30.79 -22.89 14.35
N LYS A 321 30.33 -23.89 15.13
CA LYS A 321 30.61 -25.32 14.91
C LYS A 321 29.34 -26.11 14.65
N LEU A 322 29.01 -26.26 13.37
CA LEU A 322 27.88 -27.05 12.88
C LEU A 322 28.31 -28.51 12.68
N ILE A 323 27.48 -29.45 13.11
CA ILE A 323 27.65 -30.87 12.84
C ILE A 323 26.47 -31.34 11.99
N VAL A 324 26.78 -31.99 10.87
CA VAL A 324 25.80 -32.60 9.96
C VAL A 324 26.06 -34.10 9.90
N GLU A 325 25.15 -34.88 10.47
CA GLU A 325 25.15 -36.34 10.43
C GLU A 325 24.14 -36.83 9.38
N VAL A 326 24.64 -37.45 8.32
CA VAL A 326 23.84 -38.09 7.29
C VAL A 326 23.58 -39.52 7.74
N ILE A 327 22.32 -39.83 8.09
CA ILE A 327 21.96 -41.11 8.71
C ILE A 327 21.65 -42.12 7.61
N MET A 328 20.61 -41.88 6.82
CA MET A 328 20.17 -42.81 5.78
C MET A 328 19.31 -42.12 4.71
N ALA A 329 19.21 -42.75 3.54
CA ALA A 329 18.23 -42.42 2.52
C ALA A 329 17.37 -43.64 2.22
N LYS A 330 16.07 -43.45 1.93
CA LYS A 330 15.16 -44.54 1.57
C LYS A 330 14.14 -44.12 0.53
N ASP A 331 13.36 -45.07 0.02
CA ASP A 331 12.27 -44.84 -0.94
C ASP A 331 12.80 -44.16 -2.23
N MET A 332 13.96 -44.61 -2.72
CA MET A 332 14.64 -43.99 -3.85
C MET A 332 14.02 -44.42 -5.19
N VAL A 333 13.60 -43.45 -6.00
CA VAL A 333 12.96 -43.66 -7.31
C VAL A 333 13.86 -43.10 -8.41
N VAL A 334 14.15 -43.92 -9.42
CA VAL A 334 14.91 -43.53 -10.62
C VAL A 334 13.93 -43.25 -11.76
N GLU A 335 14.07 -42.09 -12.40
CA GLU A 335 13.36 -41.81 -13.66
C GLU A 335 13.97 -42.67 -14.78
N GLY A 336 13.36 -43.84 -14.99
CA GLY A 336 13.77 -44.85 -15.97
C GLY A 336 12.84 -46.07 -16.05
N ASP A 337 11.98 -46.28 -15.05
CA ASP A 337 11.01 -47.39 -15.01
C ASP A 337 9.70 -47.14 -15.80
N THR A 338 9.70 -46.19 -16.73
CA THR A 338 8.70 -46.15 -17.80
C THR A 338 9.08 -47.14 -18.90
N CYS A 339 8.52 -48.35 -18.81
CA CYS A 339 8.28 -49.32 -19.89
C CYS A 339 9.27 -49.33 -21.07
N SER A 340 10.33 -50.15 -20.98
CA SER A 340 10.86 -50.77 -22.20
C SER A 340 9.90 -51.89 -22.63
N ILE A 341 8.97 -51.58 -23.55
CA ILE A 341 8.22 -52.61 -24.27
C ILE A 341 9.20 -53.31 -25.22
N THR A 342 9.88 -54.34 -24.74
CA THR A 342 10.40 -55.37 -25.64
C THR A 342 9.33 -56.44 -25.75
N SER A 343 8.69 -56.43 -26.91
CA SER A 343 7.67 -57.36 -27.35
C SER A 343 8.20 -58.80 -27.37
N ARG A 344 7.66 -59.64 -26.47
CA ARG A 344 7.15 -61.01 -26.71
C ARG A 344 6.84 -61.72 -25.39
N GLY A 345 5.58 -62.10 -25.20
CA GLY A 345 5.13 -63.02 -24.15
C GLY A 345 4.38 -62.30 -23.03
N GLY A 346 3.07 -62.57 -22.93
CA GLY A 346 2.15 -61.85 -22.06
C GLY A 346 2.31 -62.10 -20.56
N GLY A 347 1.87 -61.09 -19.80
CA GLY A 347 1.72 -61.11 -18.34
C GLY A 347 1.44 -59.70 -17.85
N LEU A 348 0.17 -59.41 -17.52
CA LEU A 348 -0.26 -58.15 -16.89
C LEU A 348 0.34 -58.06 -15.48
N GLY A 349 1.29 -57.14 -15.31
CA GLY A 349 1.81 -56.72 -14.01
C GLY A 349 2.57 -55.41 -14.17
N LEU A 350 1.98 -54.29 -13.77
CA LEU A 350 2.72 -53.05 -13.52
C LEU A 350 3.55 -53.29 -12.24
N GLN A 351 4.71 -53.93 -12.35
CA GLN A 351 5.73 -53.90 -11.32
C GLN A 351 6.62 -52.69 -11.61
N THR A 352 6.46 -51.60 -10.85
CA THR A 352 7.56 -50.66 -10.67
C THR A 352 8.68 -51.46 -10.02
N SER A 353 9.75 -51.71 -10.76
CA SER A 353 10.88 -52.42 -10.19
C SER A 353 11.58 -51.44 -9.26
N HIS A 354 11.37 -51.58 -7.95
CA HIS A 354 12.25 -50.93 -6.96
C HIS A 354 13.63 -51.56 -7.12
N GLN A 355 14.39 -51.16 -8.15
CA GLN A 355 15.77 -51.52 -8.29
C GLN A 355 16.58 -50.62 -7.37
N PRO A 356 17.21 -51.18 -6.34
CA PRO A 356 18.01 -50.37 -5.44
C PRO A 356 19.22 -49.83 -6.22
N VAL A 357 19.46 -48.53 -6.09
CA VAL A 357 20.51 -47.80 -6.80
C VAL A 357 21.74 -47.54 -5.97
N ASP A 358 22.85 -47.27 -6.66
CA ASP A 358 24.03 -46.69 -6.05
C ASP A 358 23.73 -45.25 -5.63
N SER A 359 23.92 -44.95 -4.35
CA SER A 359 23.52 -43.68 -3.75
C SER A 359 24.65 -43.08 -2.92
N TYR A 360 24.71 -41.75 -2.92
CA TYR A 360 25.59 -40.96 -2.06
C TYR A 360 24.96 -39.60 -1.79
N VAL A 361 25.36 -38.95 -0.70
CA VAL A 361 24.84 -37.64 -0.28
C VAL A 361 25.98 -36.62 -0.33
N LYS A 362 25.71 -35.48 -0.94
CA LYS A 362 26.62 -34.33 -1.00
C LYS A 362 26.11 -33.27 -0.03
N VAL A 363 26.94 -32.85 0.92
CA VAL A 363 26.61 -31.84 1.92
C VAL A 363 27.31 -30.53 1.55
N GLN A 364 26.53 -29.47 1.41
CA GLN A 364 27.00 -28.14 1.04
C GLN A 364 26.20 -27.09 1.82
N LEU A 365 26.89 -26.13 2.44
CA LEU A 365 26.27 -24.96 3.05
C LEU A 365 26.05 -23.88 1.98
N VAL A 366 24.88 -23.24 2.02
CA VAL A 366 24.47 -22.18 1.09
C VAL A 366 23.84 -21.02 1.88
N PRO A 367 23.92 -19.77 1.37
CA PRO A 367 24.64 -19.36 0.16
C PRO A 367 26.17 -19.37 0.35
N GLN A 368 26.93 -19.60 -0.72
CA GLN A 368 28.41 -19.70 -0.66
C GLN A 368 29.07 -18.40 -0.16
N GLU A 369 28.41 -17.26 -0.34
CA GLU A 369 28.86 -15.95 0.16
C GLU A 369 28.88 -15.85 1.70
N TRP A 370 28.03 -16.62 2.40
CA TRP A 370 28.03 -16.68 3.87
C TRP A 370 28.99 -17.75 4.41
N PHE A 371 29.33 -18.74 3.60
CA PHE A 371 30.18 -19.87 3.97
C PHE A 371 31.36 -20.10 3.01
N PRO A 372 32.19 -19.08 2.71
CA PRO A 372 33.19 -19.14 1.65
C PRO A 372 34.32 -20.14 1.94
N ALA A 373 34.56 -20.45 3.22
CA ALA A 373 35.60 -21.37 3.67
C ALA A 373 35.13 -22.83 3.80
N THR A 374 33.83 -23.11 3.62
CA THR A 374 33.28 -24.44 3.88
C THR A 374 33.40 -25.34 2.65
N ALA A 375 34.18 -26.41 2.77
CA ALA A 375 34.34 -27.39 1.70
C ALA A 375 33.07 -28.24 1.53
N ILE A 376 32.75 -28.57 0.29
CA ILE A 376 31.69 -29.53 0.00
C ILE A 376 32.14 -30.93 0.45
N ARG A 377 31.32 -31.58 1.27
CA ARG A 377 31.54 -32.96 1.74
C ARG A 377 30.66 -33.95 0.99
N LYS A 378 31.09 -35.21 0.94
CA LYS A 378 30.38 -36.29 0.27
C LYS A 378 30.49 -37.58 1.09
N THR A 379 29.38 -38.30 1.24
CA THR A 379 29.36 -39.62 1.89
C THR A 379 29.97 -40.69 0.97
N LYS A 380 30.34 -41.83 1.56
CA LYS A 380 30.66 -43.04 0.82
C LYS A 380 29.43 -43.48 0.00
N THR A 381 29.71 -43.99 -1.20
CA THR A 381 28.66 -44.50 -2.06
C THR A 381 28.18 -45.86 -1.56
N GLN A 382 26.90 -45.95 -1.21
CA GLN A 382 26.23 -47.20 -0.90
C GLN A 382 25.75 -47.83 -2.19
N ARG A 383 26.12 -49.09 -2.41
CA ARG A 383 25.83 -49.79 -3.67
C ARG A 383 24.54 -50.57 -3.55
N LYS A 384 23.56 -50.24 -4.40
CA LYS A 384 22.28 -50.96 -4.51
C LYS A 384 21.64 -51.29 -3.16
N GLN A 385 21.50 -50.30 -2.29
CA GLN A 385 20.83 -50.45 -0.98
C GLN A 385 19.65 -49.48 -0.87
N ASP A 386 18.51 -49.99 -0.40
CA ASP A 386 17.35 -49.18 0.02
C ASP A 386 16.71 -49.88 1.24
N PRO A 387 16.81 -49.31 2.47
CA PRO A 387 17.44 -48.04 2.78
C PRO A 387 18.98 -48.06 2.63
N ALA A 388 19.55 -46.99 2.09
CA ALA A 388 20.99 -46.75 2.08
C ALA A 388 21.40 -46.09 3.40
N VAL A 389 22.17 -46.80 4.23
CA VAL A 389 22.67 -46.29 5.52
C VAL A 389 24.07 -45.70 5.35
N TYR A 390 24.26 -44.45 5.77
CA TYR A 390 25.54 -43.74 5.67
C TYR A 390 26.22 -43.61 7.03
N GLU A 391 25.51 -43.14 8.06
CA GLU A 391 26.03 -42.85 9.42
C GLU A 391 27.34 -42.02 9.38
N GLU A 392 27.41 -41.04 8.49
CA GLU A 392 28.59 -40.20 8.27
C GLU A 392 28.38 -38.80 8.84
N THR A 393 29.33 -38.33 9.63
CA THR A 393 29.29 -37.01 10.29
C THR A 393 30.29 -36.05 9.66
N PHE A 394 29.84 -34.84 9.37
CA PHE A 394 30.63 -33.74 8.83
C PHE A 394 30.62 -32.55 9.79
N GLU A 395 31.77 -31.84 9.86
CA GLU A 395 31.98 -30.59 10.60
C GLU A 395 32.35 -29.46 9.64
#